data_AF-A0A8S2YV95-F1
#
_entry.id   AF-A0A8S2YV95-F1
#
_cell.length_a   1.000
_cell.length_b   1.000
_cell.length_c   1.000
_cell.angle_alpha   90.00
_cell.angle_beta   90.00
_cell.angle_gamma   90.00
#
_symmetry.space_group_name_H-M   'P 1'
#
loop_
_entity.id
_entity.type
_entity.pdbx_description
1 polymer ?
#
loop_
_entity_poly.entity_id
_entity_poly.type
_entity_poly.pdbx_seq_one_letter_code
_entity_poly.pdbx_strand_id
1 'polypeptide(L)' 'MQKAKLITKGIPCEYKISVTTGNCNGASTNAPIRIRLHGTNGHTNFHELVQSETHRIPFLKNQ' A
#
# COMPACT_ATOMS: atom_id res chain seq x y z
N MET A 1 10.69 4.80 -24.37
CA MET A 1 9.79 4.90 -23.20
C MET A 1 10.64 5.34 -22.01
N GLN A 2 10.44 6.55 -21.47
CA GLN A 2 11.21 6.99 -20.30
C GLN A 2 10.81 6.13 -19.09
N LYS A 3 11.80 5.58 -18.38
CA LYS A 3 11.54 4.84 -17.13
C LYS A 3 10.94 5.80 -16.11
N ALA A 4 9.88 5.38 -15.41
CA ALA A 4 9.27 6.16 -14.34
C ALA A 4 10.33 6.56 -13.29
N LYS A 5 10.36 7.84 -12.91
CA LYS A 5 11.37 8.43 -12.01
C LYS A 5 10.87 8.46 -10.58
N LEU A 6 11.72 8.13 -9.61
CA LEU A 6 11.40 8.34 -8.19
C LEU A 6 11.32 9.84 -7.89
N ILE A 7 10.24 10.27 -7.23
CA ILE A 7 10.04 11.64 -6.76
C ILE A 7 10.22 11.68 -5.25
N THR A 8 11.22 12.41 -4.78
CA THR A 8 11.53 12.60 -3.34
C THR A 8 11.41 14.05 -2.88
N LYS A 9 11.13 14.98 -3.80
CA LYS A 9 10.95 16.41 -3.55
C LYS A 9 9.70 16.89 -4.29
N GLY A 10 8.83 17.61 -3.60
CA GLY A 10 7.56 18.13 -4.13
C GLY A 10 6.69 18.69 -3.02
N ILE A 11 5.53 19.22 -3.38
CA ILE A 11 4.52 19.64 -2.40
C ILE A 11 4.01 18.38 -1.69
N PRO A 12 3.97 18.34 -0.34
CA PRO A 12 3.39 17.22 0.39
C PRO A 12 1.95 16.95 -0.08
N CYS A 13 1.63 15.68 -0.32
CA CYS A 13 0.29 15.23 -0.70
C CYS A 13 -0.11 14.10 0.23
N GLU A 14 -1.29 14.21 0.81
CA GLU A 14 -1.84 13.22 1.74
C GLU A 14 -2.79 12.28 1.01
N TYR A 15 -2.58 10.97 1.18
CA TYR A 15 -3.43 9.93 0.63
C TYR A 15 -4.05 9.12 1.77
N LYS A 16 -5.38 9.02 1.77
CA LYS A 16 -6.07 8.02 2.58
C LYS A 16 -6.20 6.73 1.79
N ILE A 17 -5.54 5.67 2.25
CA ILE A 17 -5.56 4.35 1.62
C ILE A 17 -6.30 3.39 2.56
N SER A 18 -7.39 2.81 2.06
CA SER A 18 -8.15 1.77 2.75
C SER A 18 -7.96 0.44 2.04
N VAL A 19 -7.70 -0.62 2.80
CA VAL A 19 -7.51 -1.98 2.28
C VAL A 19 -8.48 -2.91 2.98
N THR A 20 -9.20 -3.70 2.20
CA THR A 20 -10.12 -4.75 2.69
C THR A 20 -9.58 -6.10 2.23
N THR A 21 -9.46 -7.04 3.14
CA THR A 21 -9.02 -8.41 2.81
C THR A 21 -10.26 -9.28 2.58
N GLY A 22 -10.35 -9.91 1.41
CA GLY A 22 -11.50 -10.75 1.04
C GLY A 22 -11.77 -11.88 2.05
N ASN A 23 -12.97 -12.45 2.01
CA ASN A 23 -13.39 -13.52 2.94
C ASN A 23 -13.22 -14.95 2.37
N CYS A 24 -12.60 -15.10 1.20
CA CYS A 24 -12.38 -16.43 0.63
C CYS A 24 -11.25 -17.19 1.34
N ASN A 25 -11.24 -18.52 1.17
CA ASN A 25 -10.15 -19.35 1.68
C ASN A 25 -8.82 -18.94 1.01
N GLY A 26 -7.79 -18.73 1.82
CA GLY A 26 -6.47 -18.28 1.35
C GLY A 26 -6.32 -16.77 1.17
N ALA A 27 -7.31 -15.95 1.54
CA ALA A 27 -7.19 -14.49 1.42
C ALA A 27 -6.26 -13.83 2.45
N SER A 28 -5.97 -14.52 3.56
CA SER A 28 -5.09 -13.99 4.62
C SER A 28 -3.60 -14.10 4.24
N THR A 29 -2.78 -13.17 4.71
CA THR A 29 -1.32 -13.26 4.66
C THR A 29 -0.66 -12.67 5.90
N ASN A 30 0.51 -13.19 6.25
CA ASN A 30 1.43 -12.59 7.22
C ASN A 30 2.68 -12.00 6.55
N ALA A 31 2.73 -12.00 5.21
CA ALA A 31 3.84 -11.43 4.47
C ALA A 31 3.83 -9.89 4.58
N PRO A 32 5.01 -9.22 4.56
CA PRO A 32 5.08 -7.77 4.46
C PRO A 32 4.46 -7.27 3.16
N ILE A 33 3.54 -6.31 3.26
CA ILE A 33 2.90 -5.66 2.11
C ILE A 33 3.35 -4.20 2.04
N ARG A 34 3.68 -3.76 0.84
CA ARG A 34 4.08 -2.39 0.55
C ARG A 34 3.41 -1.89 -0.71
N ILE A 35 3.16 -0.59 -0.76
CA ILE A 35 2.56 0.10 -1.90
C ILE A 35 3.51 1.14 -2.48
N ARG A 36 3.32 1.47 -3.75
CA ARG A 36 3.96 2.59 -4.43
C ARG A 36 2.94 3.24 -5.35
N LEU A 37 2.77 4.54 -5.21
CA LEU A 37 1.90 5.34 -6.06
C LEU A 37 2.67 5.82 -7.29
N HIS A 38 2.08 5.66 -8.48
CA HIS A 38 2.60 6.15 -9.75
C HIS A 38 1.71 7.29 -10.25
N GLY A 39 2.32 8.40 -10.63
CA GLY A 39 1.69 9.53 -11.31
C GLY A 39 2.38 9.82 -12.63
N THR A 40 1.87 10.82 -13.35
CA THR A 40 2.39 11.24 -14.66
C THR A 40 3.86 11.64 -14.63
N ASN A 41 4.33 12.22 -13.51
CA ASN A 41 5.68 12.73 -13.35
C ASN A 41 6.66 11.75 -12.67
N GLY A 42 6.21 10.56 -12.29
CA GLY A 42 7.05 9.59 -11.57
C GLY A 42 6.31 8.77 -10.53
N HIS A 43 7.02 8.30 -9.52
CA HIS A 43 6.46 7.47 -8.46
C HIS A 43 7.00 7.85 -7.08
N THR A 44 6.28 7.45 -6.04
CA THR A 44 6.70 7.57 -4.64
C THR A 44 7.72 6.50 -4.23
N ASN A 45 8.25 6.61 -3.01
CA ASN A 45 8.93 5.49 -2.37
C ASN A 45 7.94 4.36 -2.07
N PHE A 46 8.46 3.19 -1.65
CA PHE A 46 7.58 2.19 -1.07
C PHE A 46 7.11 2.64 0.31
N HIS A 47 5.82 2.46 0.58
CA HIS A 47 5.24 2.65 1.90
C HIS A 47 4.75 1.29 2.41
N GLU A 48 5.21 0.88 3.57
CA GLU A 48 4.76 -0.37 4.21
C GLU A 48 3.38 -0.19 4.82
N LEU A 49 2.55 -1.22 4.68
CA LEU A 49 1.23 -1.27 5.28
C LEU A 49 1.29 -2.17 6.52
N VAL A 50 1.48 -1.55 7.67
CA VAL A 50 1.74 -2.24 8.96
C VAL A 50 0.59 -2.15 9.96
N GLN A 51 -0.48 -1.41 9.62
CA GLN A 51 -1.63 -1.19 10.49
C GLN A 51 -2.85 -1.97 9.97
N SER A 52 -3.67 -2.47 10.89
CA SER A 52 -5.04 -2.92 10.64
C SER A 52 -5.94 -2.32 11.72
N GLU A 53 -7.18 -2.05 11.33
CA GLU A 53 -8.20 -1.51 12.23
C GLU A 53 -8.79 -2.58 13.17
N THR A 54 -8.58 -3.87 12.85
CA THR A 54 -9.29 -4.98 13.50
C THR A 54 -8.37 -6.04 14.09
N HIS A 55 -7.15 -6.21 13.57
CA HIS A 55 -6.26 -7.31 13.95
C HIS A 55 -4.79 -6.88 14.09
N ARG A 56 -4.03 -7.63 14.91
CA ARG A 56 -2.58 -7.45 15.04
C ARG A 56 -1.82 -7.85 13.77
N ILE A 57 -2.31 -8.86 13.05
CA ILE A 57 -1.78 -9.24 11.74
C ILE A 57 -2.53 -8.40 10.69
N PRO A 58 -1.87 -7.55 9.90
CA PRO A 58 -2.56 -6.53 9.11
C PRO A 58 -3.42 -7.03 7.96
N PHE A 59 -3.29 -8.29 7.53
CA PHE A 59 -3.96 -8.84 6.34
C PHE A 59 -4.64 -10.20 6.63
N LEU A 60 -5.52 -10.25 7.62
CA LEU A 60 -6.40 -11.40 7.84
C LEU A 60 -7.69 -11.26 7.03
N LYS A 61 -8.23 -12.38 6.55
CA LYS A 61 -9.50 -12.41 5.80
C LYS A 61 -10.64 -11.74 6.58
N ASN A 62 -11.59 -11.16 5.84
CA ASN A 62 -12.81 -10.56 6.39
C ASN A 62 -12.55 -9.39 7.34
N GLN A 63 -11.70 -8.46 6.92
CA GLN A 63 -11.47 -7.18 7.58
C GLN A 63 -11.44 -6.04 6.56
#